data_AF-A0A948GQG3-F1
#
_entry.id   AF-A0A948GQG3-F1
#
_cell.length_a   1.000
_cell.length_b   1.000
_cell.length_c   1.000
_cell.angle_alpha   90.00
_cell.angle_beta   90.00
_cell.angle_gamma   90.00
#
_symmetry.space_group_name_H-M   'P 1'
#
loop_
_entity.id
_entity.type
_entity.pdbx_description
1 polymer ?
#
loop_
_entity_poly.entity_id
_entity_poly.type
_entity_poly.pdbx_seq_one_letter_code
_entity_poly.pdbx_strand_id
1 'polypeptide(L)' 'MSGFDAGRVRLRLMLEGDVVAAVEVACERPNVAAALAGKPADEAVALVPLIYSLCGQAQGIAARAALAAARGT' A
#
# COMPACT_ATOMS: atom_id res chain seq x y z
N MET A 1 -14.89 -3.86 -16.52
CA MET A 1 -13.88 -3.92 -15.45
C MET A 1 -13.55 -2.50 -15.06
N SER A 2 -14.08 -1.98 -13.96
CA SER A 2 -13.68 -0.66 -13.46
C SER A 2 -12.21 -0.76 -13.04
N GLY A 3 -11.33 -0.12 -13.81
CA GLY A 3 -9.88 -0.18 -13.60
C GLY A 3 -9.51 0.33 -12.22
N PHE A 4 -8.63 -0.40 -11.54
CA PHE A 4 -7.91 0.09 -10.37
C PHE A 4 -7.14 1.36 -10.76
N ASP A 5 -7.38 2.45 -10.04
CA ASP A 5 -6.71 3.75 -10.25
C ASP A 5 -5.55 3.89 -9.26
N ALA A 6 -4.38 3.37 -9.67
CA ALA A 6 -3.20 3.28 -8.85
C ALA A 6 -2.74 4.67 -8.37
N GLY A 7 -2.81 4.90 -7.05
CA GLY A 7 -2.33 6.13 -6.43
C GLY A 7 -3.39 7.23 -6.30
N ARG A 8 -4.65 6.96 -6.65
CA ARG A 8 -5.74 7.91 -6.42
C ARG A 8 -6.08 8.03 -4.94
N VAL A 9 -6.12 9.26 -4.48
CA VAL A 9 -6.70 9.65 -3.18
C VAL A 9 -7.99 10.43 -3.48
N ARG A 10 -9.09 10.02 -2.87
CA ARG A 10 -10.37 10.73 -2.90
C ARG A 10 -10.54 11.49 -1.58
N LEU A 11 -10.86 12.77 -1.71
CA LEU A 11 -11.18 13.64 -0.59
C LEU A 11 -12.64 14.08 -0.74
N ARG A 12 -13.42 13.99 0.34
CA ARG A 12 -14.71 14.67 0.45
C ARG A 12 -14.57 15.72 1.53
N LEU A 13 -14.82 16.97 1.17
CA LEU A 13 -14.81 18.09 2.09
C LEU A 13 -16.25 18.48 2.41
N MET A 14 -16.54 18.69 3.69
CA MET A 14 -17.77 19.29 4.16
C MET A 14 -17.43 20.70 4.62
N LEU A 15 -18.14 21.69 4.06
CA LEU A 15 -17.92 23.10 4.33
C LEU A 15 -19.03 23.66 5.22
N GLU A 16 -18.65 24.50 6.17
CA GLU A 16 -19.56 25.40 6.89
C GLU A 16 -19.12 26.84 6.60
N GLY A 17 -19.83 27.50 5.69
CA GLY A 17 -19.36 28.75 5.08
C GLY A 17 -18.06 28.53 4.29
N ASP A 18 -17.05 29.35 4.55
CA ASP A 18 -15.74 29.29 3.89
C ASP A 18 -14.73 28.41 4.65
N VAL A 19 -15.19 27.64 5.65
CA VAL A 19 -14.34 26.80 6.48
C VAL A 19 -14.64 25.33 6.21
N VAL A 20 -13.57 24.53 6.05
CA VAL A 20 -13.69 23.06 6.02
C VAL A 20 -14.00 22.55 7.42
N ALA A 21 -15.23 22.08 7.62
CA ALA A 21 -15.70 21.56 8.90
C ALA A 21 -15.36 20.07 9.09
N ALA A 22 -15.31 19.29 8.00
CA ALA A 22 -14.92 17.89 8.04
C ALA A 22 -14.31 17.41 6.72
N VAL A 23 -13.49 16.35 6.81
CA VAL A 23 -12.83 15.71 5.67
C VAL A 23 -12.96 14.21 5.78
N GLU A 24 -13.42 13.56 4.71
CA GLU A 24 -13.27 12.12 4.53
C GLU A 24 -12.18 11.84 3.49
N VAL A 25 -11.30 10.89 3.80
CA VAL A 25 -10.21 10.46 2.93
C VAL A 25 -10.40 9.00 2.58
N ALA A 26 -10.38 8.68 1.29
CA ALA A 26 -10.40 7.32 0.80
C ALA A 26 -9.25 7.09 -0.20
N CYS A 27 -8.53 5.97 -0.05
CA CYS A 27 -7.51 5.54 -0.99
C CYS A 27 -7.68 4.04 -1.21
N GLU A 28 -8.07 3.65 -2.42
CA GLU A 28 -8.19 2.23 -2.77
C GLU A 28 -6.82 1.67 -3.12
N ARG A 29 -6.50 0.52 -2.53
CA ARG A 29 -5.28 -0.23 -2.81
C ARG A 29 -5.68 -1.65 -3.20
N PRO A 30 -4.98 -2.29 -4.14
CA PRO A 30 -5.23 -3.69 -4.46
C PRO A 30 -4.91 -4.52 -3.21
N ASN A 31 -5.56 -5.66 -3.05
CA ASN A 31 -5.25 -6.57 -1.95
C ASN A 31 -3.91 -7.27 -2.21
N VAL A 32 -2.82 -6.56 -1.91
CA VAL A 32 -1.44 -7.00 -2.13
C VAL A 32 -1.13 -8.27 -1.35
N ALA A 33 -1.62 -8.37 -0.11
CA ALA A 33 -1.41 -9.55 0.72
C ALA A 33 -1.98 -10.81 0.06
N ALA A 34 -3.18 -10.73 -0.51
CA ALA A 34 -3.78 -11.83 -1.25
C ALA A 34 -2.97 -12.22 -2.50
N ALA A 35 -2.35 -11.26 -3.18
CA ALA A 35 -1.50 -11.52 -4.35
C ALA A 35 -0.16 -12.19 -4.00
N LEU A 36 0.31 -12.05 -2.76
CA LEU A 36 1.57 -12.61 -2.26
C LEU A 36 1.39 -13.94 -1.52
N ALA A 37 0.18 -14.22 -1.02
CA ALA A 37 -0.11 -15.44 -0.28
C ALA A 37 0.20 -16.70 -1.11
N GLY A 38 0.86 -17.68 -0.47
CA GLY A 38 1.25 -18.94 -1.11
C GLY A 38 2.58 -18.89 -1.89
N LYS A 39 3.20 -17.72 -2.05
CA LYS A 39 4.54 -17.61 -2.64
C LYS A 39 5.64 -17.96 -1.65
N PRO A 40 6.80 -18.47 -2.11
CA PRO A 40 8.01 -18.53 -1.31
C PRO A 40 8.36 -17.18 -0.71
N ALA A 41 8.84 -17.17 0.54
CA ALA A 41 9.05 -15.93 1.28
C ALA A 41 10.08 -14.99 0.61
N ASP A 42 11.17 -15.54 0.08
CA ASP A 42 12.18 -14.75 -0.65
C ASP A 42 11.61 -14.17 -1.97
N GLU A 43 10.72 -14.90 -2.64
CA GLU A 43 10.02 -14.41 -3.83
C GLU A 43 9.08 -13.25 -3.46
N ALA A 44 8.32 -13.39 -2.36
CA ALA A 44 7.45 -12.32 -1.88
C ALA A 44 8.24 -11.05 -1.56
N VAL A 45 9.41 -11.18 -0.91
CA VAL A 45 10.30 -10.03 -0.63
C VAL A 45 10.83 -9.38 -1.90
N ALA A 46 11.12 -10.15 -2.95
CA ALA A 46 11.55 -9.61 -4.24
C ALA A 46 10.44 -8.85 -4.98
N LEU A 47 9.17 -9.24 -4.79
CA LEU A 47 8.01 -8.63 -5.46
C LEU A 47 7.52 -7.35 -4.78
N VAL A 48 7.59 -7.25 -3.45
CA VAL A 48 7.07 -6.11 -2.68
C VAL A 48 7.55 -4.72 -3.19
N PRO A 49 8.84 -4.50 -3.51
CA PRO A 49 9.32 -3.21 -4.05
C PRO A 49 8.65 -2.77 -5.35
N LEU A 50 8.12 -3.72 -6.13
CA LEU A 50 7.57 -3.47 -7.47
C LEU A 50 6.10 -3.02 -7.42
N ILE A 51 5.45 -3.16 -6.26
CA ILE A 51 4.01 -2.93 -6.11
C ILE A 51 3.70 -1.43 -6.00
N TYR A 52 4.59 -0.66 -5.38
CA TYR A 52 4.49 0.80 -5.29
C TYR A 52 5.82 1.46 -5.65
N SER A 53 5.96 1.85 -6.92
CA SER A 53 7.21 2.39 -7.46
C SER A 53 7.76 3.61 -6.70
N LEU A 54 6.89 4.50 -6.22
CA LEU A 54 7.29 5.70 -5.47
C LEU A 54 8.03 5.38 -4.18
N CYS A 55 7.65 4.29 -3.49
CA CYS A 55 8.23 3.89 -2.21
C CYS A 55 8.93 2.53 -2.26
N GLY A 56 9.28 2.05 -3.45
CA GLY A 56 9.82 0.69 -3.66
C GLY A 56 11.06 0.38 -2.83
N GLN A 57 11.96 1.37 -2.65
CA GLN A 57 13.14 1.25 -1.77
C GLN A 57 12.75 0.99 -0.32
N ALA A 58 11.87 1.84 0.24
CA ALA A 58 11.39 1.71 1.62
C ALA A 58 10.60 0.40 1.83
N GLN A 59 9.74 0.05 0.87
CA GLN A 59 8.99 -1.21 0.85
C GLN A 59 9.94 -2.42 0.86
N GLY A 60 11.02 -2.39 0.08
CA GLY A 60 12.02 -3.45 0.07
C GLY A 60 12.79 -3.59 1.38
N ILE A 61 13.13 -2.48 2.04
CA ILE A 61 13.73 -2.50 3.37
C ILE A 61 12.76 -3.14 4.37
N ALA A 62 11.49 -2.70 4.37
CA ALA A 62 10.47 -3.25 5.26
C ALA A 62 10.23 -4.75 5.02
N ALA A 63 10.18 -5.20 3.75
CA ALA A 63 9.98 -6.60 3.40
C ALA A 63 11.12 -7.49 3.90
N ARG A 64 12.39 -7.06 3.73
CA ARG A 64 13.54 -7.79 4.27
C ARG A 64 13.52 -7.85 5.79
N ALA A 65 13.19 -6.75 6.46
CA ALA A 65 13.07 -6.71 7.92
C ALA A 65 11.97 -7.66 8.42
N ALA A 66 10.82 -7.69 7.74
CA ALA A 66 9.73 -8.60 8.07
C ALA A 66 10.14 -10.08 7.90
N LEU A 67 10.87 -10.41 6.83
CA LEU A 67 11.36 -11.76 6.61
C LEU A 67 12.41 -12.18 7.65
N ALA A 68 13.32 -11.28 8.01
CA ALA A 68 14.30 -11.51 9.06
C ALA A 68 13.60 -11.79 10.41
N ALA A 69 12.63 -10.95 10.78
CA ALA A 69 11.81 -11.14 11.97
C ALA A 69 11.05 -12.49 11.95
N ALA A 70 10.48 -12.88 10.81
CA ALA A 70 9.78 -14.16 10.65
C ALA A 70 10.73 -15.38 10.75
N ARG A 71 11.99 -15.21 10.35
CA ARG A 71 13.05 -16.22 10.49
C ARG A 71 13.69 -16.24 11.90
N GLY A 72 13.42 -15.23 12.72
CA GLY A 72 14.03 -15.07 14.05
C GLY A 72 15.47 -14.55 13.99
N THR A 73 15.83 -13.77 12.97
CA THR A 73 17.16 -13.18 12.74
C THR A 73 17.12 -11.67 12.69
#